data_AF-A0A0J8TSN0-F1
#
_entry.id   AF-A0A0J8TSN0-F1
#
_cell.length_a   1.000
_cell.length_b   1.000
_cell.length_c   1.000
_cell.angle_alpha   90.00
_cell.angle_beta   90.00
_cell.angle_gamma   90.00
#
_symmetry.space_group_name_H-M   'P 1'
#
loop_
_entity.id
_entity.type
_entity.pdbx_description
1 polymer ?
#
loop_
_entity_poly.entity_id
_entity_poly.type
_entity_poly.pdbx_seq_one_letter_code
_entity_poly.pdbx_strand_id
1 'polypeptide(L)'
;MLSRDIEPDPKPWESSPMDKNAAVEQGSIKNPSDGEQTGSDQEESKEDENLVTWDGPDDPANPLNWARSKKWICTWIIATFAFISPLSSTMLAPALPTIAKEFKISSSMEEALVMSIFLLAYAIGPFLLGPLSEIYGRVVVLQTANMVYLIFNTLCGISRSKQQILAFRFLSGLGGSAPQTLNGGMLSDCWRAEERGKAIAIYSFAPFIGPVVGPIAAGYIAQHTFMALDFLGYIDI
;
A
#
# COMPACT_ATOMS: atom_id res chain seq x y z
N MET A 1 -8.40 -64.89 -8.00
CA MET A 1 -9.17 -64.35 -9.13
C MET A 1 -10.65 -64.50 -8.80
N LEU A 2 -11.46 -63.45 -8.79
CA LEU A 2 -11.18 -62.01 -8.91
C LEU A 2 -12.11 -61.28 -7.93
N SER A 3 -11.60 -60.28 -7.22
CA SER A 3 -12.49 -59.26 -6.64
C SER A 3 -13.14 -58.50 -7.80
N ARG A 4 -14.41 -58.12 -7.64
CA ARG A 4 -15.06 -57.18 -8.57
C ARG A 4 -14.99 -55.81 -7.92
N ASP A 5 -14.13 -54.96 -8.44
CA ASP A 5 -13.99 -53.59 -7.96
C ASP A 5 -15.30 -52.83 -8.20
N ILE A 6 -15.67 -51.97 -7.25
CA ILE A 6 -16.87 -51.14 -7.33
C ILE A 6 -16.43 -49.78 -7.85
N GLU A 7 -16.80 -49.49 -9.09
CA GLU A 7 -16.50 -48.23 -9.77
C GLU A 7 -17.38 -47.10 -9.18
N PRO A 8 -16.81 -45.95 -8.76
CA PRO A 8 -17.55 -44.90 -8.08
C PRO A 8 -18.33 -44.01 -9.06
N ASP A 9 -19.50 -43.52 -8.64
CA ASP A 9 -20.37 -42.66 -9.46
C ASP A 9 -19.67 -41.39 -9.99
N PRO A 10 -19.94 -40.99 -11.24
CA PRO A 10 -19.37 -39.78 -11.84
C PRO A 10 -19.89 -38.49 -11.17
N LYS A 11 -19.04 -37.45 -11.15
CA LYS A 11 -19.37 -36.18 -10.47
C LYS A 11 -20.32 -35.34 -11.34
N PRO A 12 -21.30 -34.64 -10.72
CA PRO A 12 -22.44 -34.03 -11.44
C PRO A 12 -22.11 -32.78 -12.28
N TRP A 13 -20.83 -32.41 -12.44
CA TRP A 13 -20.39 -31.29 -13.28
C TRP A 13 -19.66 -31.73 -14.55
N GLU A 14 -19.45 -33.03 -14.77
CA GLU A 14 -18.52 -33.55 -15.77
C GLU A 14 -19.22 -34.14 -17.03
N SER A 15 -20.45 -33.69 -17.34
CA SER A 15 -21.24 -34.21 -18.47
C SER A 15 -22.09 -33.16 -19.22
N SER A 16 -21.52 -32.50 -20.22
CA SER A 16 -22.09 -32.32 -21.59
C SER A 16 -21.32 -31.24 -22.38
N PRO A 17 -21.05 -31.41 -23.69
CA PRO A 17 -20.66 -30.32 -24.58
C PRO A 17 -21.77 -29.27 -24.75
N MET A 18 -21.38 -28.05 -25.14
CA MET A 18 -22.32 -26.99 -25.53
C MET A 18 -23.01 -27.30 -26.88
N ASP A 19 -24.31 -27.58 -26.85
CA ASP A 19 -25.17 -27.44 -28.04
C ASP A 19 -25.59 -25.96 -28.20
N LYS A 20 -25.75 -25.50 -29.44
CA LYS A 20 -25.86 -24.07 -29.80
C LYS A 20 -27.18 -23.66 -30.46
N ASN A 21 -28.12 -24.58 -30.69
CA ASN A 21 -29.29 -24.34 -31.55
C ASN A 21 -30.66 -24.57 -30.87
N ALA A 22 -30.80 -24.22 -29.58
CA ALA A 22 -31.98 -24.55 -28.76
C ALA A 22 -32.82 -23.32 -28.33
N ALA A 23 -33.24 -22.48 -29.27
CA ALA A 23 -34.16 -21.35 -29.01
C ALA A 23 -34.94 -20.88 -30.26
N VAL A 24 -35.73 -21.77 -30.89
CA VAL A 24 -36.55 -21.43 -32.08
C VAL A 24 -37.98 -21.99 -31.94
N GLU A 25 -38.96 -21.11 -32.18
CA GLU A 25 -40.41 -21.34 -32.41
C GLU A 25 -41.26 -22.22 -31.46
N GLN A 26 -42.11 -21.52 -30.68
CA GLN A 26 -43.54 -21.82 -30.44
C GLN A 26 -44.20 -20.57 -29.80
N GLY A 27 -45.47 -20.22 -30.03
CA GLY A 27 -46.47 -20.88 -30.88
C GLY A 27 -47.87 -20.22 -30.93
N SER A 28 -47.98 -18.89 -30.85
CA SER A 28 -49.17 -18.05 -31.18
C SER A 28 -50.60 -18.47 -30.75
N ILE A 29 -51.26 -17.62 -29.94
CA ILE A 29 -52.72 -17.37 -30.06
C ILE A 29 -52.99 -15.86 -30.19
N LYS A 30 -53.81 -15.51 -31.18
CA LYS A 30 -54.46 -14.20 -31.47
C LYS A 30 -55.99 -14.40 -31.32
N ASN A 31 -56.91 -13.44 -31.32
CA ASN A 31 -57.01 -11.99 -31.63
C ASN A 31 -58.36 -11.51 -30.99
N PRO A 32 -58.89 -10.31 -31.27
CA PRO A 32 -58.30 -9.00 -31.57
C PRO A 32 -58.50 -8.11 -30.31
N SER A 33 -58.92 -6.83 -30.25
CA SER A 33 -59.19 -5.74 -31.20
C SER A 33 -59.16 -4.39 -30.45
N ASP A 34 -58.99 -3.22 -31.06
CA ASP A 34 -58.25 -2.80 -32.27
C ASP A 34 -58.10 -1.26 -32.17
N GLY A 35 -56.96 -0.68 -32.55
CA GLY A 35 -56.73 0.77 -32.50
C GLY A 35 -55.24 1.15 -32.56
N GLU A 36 -54.84 1.93 -33.57
CA GLU A 36 -53.46 2.37 -33.78
C GLU A 36 -53.15 3.66 -33.00
N GLN A 37 -51.97 3.76 -32.38
CA GLN A 37 -50.92 4.65 -32.92
C GLN A 37 -49.56 4.52 -32.21
N THR A 38 -48.57 4.33 -33.06
CA THR A 38 -47.13 4.48 -32.89
C THR A 38 -46.65 5.60 -31.95
N GLY A 39 -45.79 5.24 -31.01
CA GLY A 39 -44.84 6.13 -30.34
C GLY A 39 -43.75 5.28 -29.71
N SER A 40 -42.48 5.47 -30.10
CA SER A 40 -41.37 4.72 -29.50
C SER A 40 -40.95 5.40 -28.20
N ASP A 41 -41.17 4.75 -27.06
CA ASP A 41 -40.68 5.21 -25.77
C ASP A 41 -39.16 5.37 -25.82
N GLN A 42 -38.69 6.62 -25.80
CA GLN A 42 -37.29 6.91 -25.51
C GLN A 42 -37.11 6.75 -24.00
N GLU A 43 -36.65 5.57 -23.58
CA GLU A 43 -35.99 5.44 -22.28
C GLU A 43 -34.67 6.23 -22.33
N GLU A 44 -34.77 7.55 -22.13
CA GLU A 44 -33.65 8.36 -21.71
C GLU A 44 -33.12 7.74 -20.41
N SER A 45 -31.98 7.09 -20.50
CA SER A 45 -31.24 6.61 -19.34
C SER A 45 -30.87 7.82 -18.50
N LYS A 46 -31.65 8.08 -17.44
CA LYS A 46 -31.33 9.11 -16.45
C LYS A 46 -29.99 8.76 -15.85
N GLU A 47 -28.96 9.49 -16.28
CA GLU A 47 -27.65 9.44 -15.65
C GLU A 47 -27.86 9.83 -14.18
N ASP A 48 -27.50 8.94 -13.26
CA ASP A 48 -27.72 9.15 -11.83
C ASP A 48 -27.01 10.45 -11.40
N GLU A 49 -27.79 11.44 -10.94
CA GLU A 49 -27.35 12.83 -10.66
C GLU A 49 -26.28 12.94 -9.53
N ASN A 50 -25.85 11.81 -8.98
CA ASN A 50 -24.78 11.69 -7.97
C ASN A 50 -23.62 10.78 -8.40
N LEU A 51 -23.63 10.23 -9.61
CA LEU A 51 -22.59 9.33 -10.12
C LEU A 51 -21.43 10.17 -10.66
N VAL A 52 -20.51 10.54 -9.76
CA VAL A 52 -19.29 11.31 -10.10
C VAL A 52 -18.33 10.43 -10.91
N THR A 53 -18.58 10.37 -12.22
CA THR A 53 -17.73 9.74 -13.22
C THR A 53 -16.70 10.73 -13.76
N TRP A 54 -15.85 10.23 -14.67
CA TRP A 54 -14.97 11.06 -15.48
C TRP A 54 -15.75 11.68 -16.65
N ASP A 55 -15.39 12.89 -17.11
CA ASP A 55 -16.10 13.64 -18.17
C ASP A 55 -16.08 12.94 -19.55
N GLY A 56 -15.36 11.83 -19.67
CA GLY A 56 -15.34 10.96 -20.84
C GLY A 56 -14.28 9.86 -20.77
N PRO A 57 -14.21 8.97 -21.78
CA PRO A 57 -13.21 7.91 -21.84
C PRO A 57 -11.76 8.44 -21.91
N ASP A 58 -11.55 9.63 -22.47
CA ASP A 58 -10.25 10.29 -22.65
C ASP A 58 -9.96 11.41 -21.61
N ASP A 59 -10.73 11.49 -20.52
CA ASP A 59 -10.57 12.52 -19.48
C ASP A 59 -9.11 12.56 -18.95
N PRO A 60 -8.44 13.73 -18.93
CA PRO A 60 -7.07 13.89 -18.42
C PRO A 60 -6.94 13.80 -16.89
N ALA A 61 -8.03 13.94 -16.14
CA ALA A 61 -8.06 13.71 -14.69
C ALA A 61 -7.98 12.22 -14.35
N ASN A 62 -8.58 11.35 -15.19
CA ASN A 62 -8.51 9.90 -15.05
C ASN A 62 -7.04 9.40 -15.09
N PRO A 63 -6.51 8.80 -14.01
CA PRO A 63 -5.10 8.40 -13.97
C PRO A 63 -4.74 7.28 -14.96
N LEU A 64 -5.72 6.53 -15.46
CA LEU A 64 -5.52 5.52 -16.51
C LEU A 64 -5.13 6.13 -17.87
N ASN A 65 -5.44 7.40 -18.12
CA ASN A 65 -5.17 8.10 -19.38
C ASN A 65 -3.83 8.88 -19.38
N TRP A 66 -3.17 8.97 -18.23
CA TRP A 66 -1.90 9.69 -18.11
C TRP A 66 -0.77 9.08 -18.96
N ALA A 67 0.08 9.94 -19.53
CA ALA A 67 1.28 9.51 -20.22
C ALA A 67 2.15 8.57 -19.36
N ARG A 68 2.72 7.52 -19.97
CA ARG A 68 3.49 6.47 -19.27
C ARG A 68 4.65 7.03 -18.43
N SER A 69 5.21 8.19 -18.80
CA SER A 69 6.20 8.94 -18.00
C SER A 69 5.63 9.43 -16.66
N LYS A 70 4.47 10.10 -16.66
CA LYS A 70 3.78 10.56 -15.43
C LYS A 70 3.46 9.38 -14.51
N LYS A 71 3.00 8.26 -15.08
CA LYS A 71 2.74 7.02 -14.33
C LYS A 71 4.00 6.45 -13.67
N TRP A 72 5.12 6.40 -14.39
CA TRP A 72 6.41 5.97 -13.80
C TRP A 72 6.88 6.92 -12.70
N ILE A 73 6.75 8.25 -12.88
CA ILE A 73 7.10 9.24 -11.85
C ILE A 73 6.27 9.00 -10.57
N CYS A 74 4.96 8.77 -10.69
CA CYS A 74 4.11 8.42 -9.55
C CYS A 74 4.56 7.11 -8.87
N THR A 75 4.84 6.04 -9.63
CA THR A 75 5.39 4.78 -9.09
C THR A 75 6.70 5.01 -8.33
N TRP A 76 7.63 5.78 -8.89
CA TRP A 76 8.92 6.06 -8.24
C TRP A 76 8.78 6.89 -6.97
N ILE A 77 7.90 7.90 -6.93
CA ILE A 77 7.64 8.69 -5.72
C ILE A 77 7.10 7.79 -4.59
N ILE A 78 6.11 6.93 -4.88
CA ILE A 78 5.53 6.01 -3.90
C ILE A 78 6.59 4.98 -3.44
N ALA A 79 7.42 4.47 -4.37
CA ALA A 79 8.55 3.58 -4.05
C ALA A 79 9.58 4.26 -3.13
N THR A 80 9.92 5.53 -3.36
CA THR A 80 10.86 6.28 -2.50
C THR A 80 10.33 6.41 -1.08
N PHE A 81 9.05 6.75 -0.88
CA PHE A 81 8.46 6.76 0.48
C PHE A 81 8.45 5.37 1.14
N ALA A 82 8.15 4.31 0.38
CA ALA A 82 8.19 2.94 0.86
C ALA A 82 9.61 2.42 1.19
N PHE A 83 10.66 3.00 0.59
CA PHE A 83 12.06 2.74 0.95
C PHE A 83 12.50 3.49 2.21
N ILE A 84 12.12 4.76 2.35
CA ILE A 84 12.58 5.63 3.45
C ILE A 84 12.18 5.09 4.83
N SER A 85 10.94 4.59 4.99
CA SER A 85 10.46 4.09 6.28
C SER A 85 11.27 2.90 6.83
N PRO A 86 11.43 1.76 6.12
CA PRO A 86 12.24 0.63 6.59
C PRO A 86 13.76 0.95 6.60
N LEU A 87 14.25 1.82 5.72
CA LEU A 87 15.62 2.34 5.80
C LEU A 87 15.88 3.01 7.16
N SER A 88 15.07 4.01 7.52
CA SER A 88 15.26 4.76 8.77
C SER A 88 15.03 3.89 10.02
N SER A 89 14.15 2.88 9.94
CA SER A 89 13.95 1.91 11.03
C SER A 89 15.15 1.00 11.25
N THR A 90 15.91 0.65 10.21
CA THR A 90 17.07 -0.27 10.32
C THR A 90 18.38 0.46 10.58
N MET A 91 18.50 1.74 10.19
CA MET A 91 19.56 2.64 10.65
C MET A 91 19.63 2.77 12.18
N LEU A 92 18.52 2.51 12.89
CA LEU A 92 18.44 2.60 14.35
C LEU A 92 19.21 1.47 15.07
N ALA A 93 19.38 0.31 14.44
CA ALA A 93 20.00 -0.86 15.07
C ALA A 93 21.45 -0.63 15.55
N PRO A 94 22.40 -0.11 14.72
CA PRO A 94 23.75 0.20 15.19
C PRO A 94 23.82 1.41 16.14
N ALA A 95 22.79 2.27 16.15
CA ALA A 95 22.72 3.42 17.06
C ALA A 95 22.16 3.05 18.46
N LEU A 96 21.52 1.88 18.60
CA LEU A 96 20.80 1.48 19.81
C LEU A 96 21.66 1.50 21.09
N PRO A 97 22.95 1.07 21.11
CA PRO A 97 23.77 1.15 22.32
C PRO A 97 24.08 2.59 22.77
N THR A 98 24.24 3.51 21.82
CA THR A 98 24.45 4.94 22.10
C THR A 98 23.18 5.54 22.70
N ILE A 99 22.03 5.25 22.11
CA ILE A 99 20.70 5.66 22.59
C ILE A 99 20.44 5.10 24.00
N ALA A 100 20.78 3.84 24.25
CA ALA A 100 20.64 3.22 25.57
C ALA A 100 21.47 3.95 26.64
N LYS A 101 22.75 4.26 26.32
CA LYS A 101 23.65 5.02 27.19
C LYS A 101 23.14 6.44 27.46
N GLU A 102 22.63 7.14 26.45
CA GLU A 102 22.13 8.51 26.56
C GLU A 102 20.86 8.61 27.42
N PHE A 103 19.85 7.77 27.14
CA PHE A 103 18.60 7.73 27.91
C PHE A 103 18.68 6.94 29.21
N LYS A 104 19.88 6.47 29.61
CA LYS A 104 20.17 5.65 30.80
C LYS A 104 19.27 4.41 30.89
N ILE A 105 19.05 3.78 29.75
CA ILE A 105 18.32 2.52 29.65
C ILE A 105 19.23 1.42 30.21
N SER A 106 18.76 0.74 31.26
CA SER A 106 19.52 -0.27 32.01
C SER A 106 19.01 -1.70 31.80
N SER A 107 18.11 -1.90 30.83
CA SER A 107 17.46 -3.19 30.57
C SER A 107 17.30 -3.43 29.08
N SER A 108 17.78 -4.57 28.59
CA SER A 108 17.64 -4.99 27.21
C SER A 108 16.18 -5.11 26.74
N MET A 109 15.22 -5.23 27.68
CA MET A 109 13.79 -5.16 27.37
C MET A 109 13.36 -3.76 26.91
N GLU A 110 13.88 -2.70 27.53
CA GLU A 110 13.59 -1.31 27.13
C GLU A 110 14.29 -0.95 25.80
N GLU A 111 15.50 -1.46 25.55
CA GLU A 111 16.18 -1.33 24.26
C GLU A 111 15.39 -2.02 23.13
N ALA A 112 14.99 -3.28 23.36
CA ALA A 112 14.15 -4.02 22.42
C ALA A 112 12.79 -3.35 22.20
N LEU A 113 12.23 -2.67 23.21
CA LEU A 113 11.00 -1.90 23.08
C LEU A 113 11.16 -0.69 22.14
N VAL A 114 12.28 0.04 22.19
CA VAL A 114 12.54 1.18 21.28
C VAL A 114 12.55 0.76 19.80
N MET A 115 13.06 -0.43 19.49
CA MET A 115 13.01 -1.01 18.14
C MET A 115 11.60 -1.55 17.79
N SER A 116 11.02 -2.37 18.67
CA SER A 116 9.78 -3.11 18.38
C SER A 116 8.52 -2.25 18.43
N ILE A 117 8.48 -1.14 19.18
CA ILE A 117 7.30 -0.27 19.24
C ILE A 117 7.01 0.40 17.89
N PHE A 118 8.04 0.68 17.09
CA PHE A 118 7.89 1.15 15.71
C PHE A 118 7.25 0.07 14.82
N LEU A 119 7.71 -1.18 14.93
CA LEU A 119 7.17 -2.31 14.15
C LEU A 119 5.74 -2.69 14.58
N LEU A 120 5.42 -2.58 15.87
CA LEU A 120 4.06 -2.76 16.39
C LEU A 120 3.12 -1.70 15.82
N ALA A 121 3.52 -0.43 15.84
CA ALA A 121 2.79 0.65 15.20
C ALA A 121 2.65 0.44 13.68
N TYR A 122 3.71 -0.04 13.02
CA TYR A 122 3.72 -0.33 11.60
C TYR A 122 2.78 -1.49 11.21
N ALA A 123 2.58 -2.46 12.10
CA ALA A 123 1.63 -3.56 11.92
C ALA A 123 0.17 -3.15 12.19
N ILE A 124 -0.07 -2.19 13.09
CA ILE A 124 -1.41 -1.68 13.43
C ILE A 124 -1.89 -0.59 12.45
N GLY A 125 -0.98 0.25 11.96
CA GLY A 125 -1.28 1.36 11.04
C GLY A 125 -2.15 1.00 9.82
N PRO A 126 -1.89 -0.12 9.10
CA PRO A 126 -2.70 -0.55 7.96
C PRO A 126 -4.20 -0.70 8.26
N PHE A 127 -4.57 -1.15 9.47
CA PHE A 127 -5.97 -1.33 9.88
C PHE A 127 -6.73 -0.01 10.02
N LEU A 128 -6.03 1.09 10.29
CA LEU A 128 -6.60 2.44 10.35
C LEU A 128 -6.51 3.13 8.98
N LEU A 129 -5.34 3.07 8.35
CA LEU A 129 -5.03 3.83 7.13
C LEU A 129 -5.69 3.26 5.88
N GLY A 130 -5.93 1.95 5.81
CA GLY A 130 -6.64 1.30 4.72
C GLY A 130 -8.05 1.88 4.54
N PRO A 131 -8.98 1.67 5.51
CA PRO A 131 -10.33 2.22 5.43
C PRO A 131 -10.38 3.75 5.32
N LEU A 132 -9.47 4.45 6.02
CA LEU A 132 -9.39 5.91 5.94
C LEU A 132 -9.08 6.40 4.51
N SER A 133 -8.25 5.66 3.76
CA SER A 133 -7.88 5.99 2.38
C SER A 133 -9.03 5.85 1.37
N GLU A 134 -10.09 5.12 1.73
CA GLU A 134 -11.27 4.89 0.88
C GLU A 134 -12.35 5.93 1.17
N ILE A 135 -12.43 6.43 2.41
CA ILE A 135 -13.34 7.53 2.80
C ILE A 135 -12.78 8.91 2.41
N TYR A 136 -11.48 9.16 2.63
CA TYR A 136 -10.85 10.47 2.45
C TYR A 136 -9.93 10.56 1.22
N GLY A 137 -9.85 9.49 0.43
CA GLY A 137 -9.04 9.41 -0.79
C GLY A 137 -7.56 9.07 -0.57
N ARG A 138 -7.03 8.16 -1.38
CA ARG A 138 -5.70 7.55 -1.17
C ARG A 138 -4.55 8.56 -1.14
N VAL A 139 -4.59 9.60 -2.00
CA VAL A 139 -3.54 10.63 -2.08
C VAL A 139 -3.46 11.45 -0.79
N VAL A 140 -4.60 11.88 -0.25
CA VAL A 140 -4.65 12.74 0.94
C VAL A 140 -4.18 11.97 2.17
N VAL A 141 -4.64 10.73 2.33
CA VAL A 141 -4.25 9.86 3.46
C VAL A 141 -2.77 9.46 3.37
N LEU A 142 -2.24 9.16 2.18
CA LEU A 142 -0.81 8.89 2.00
C LEU A 142 0.05 10.11 2.38
N GLN A 143 -0.29 11.31 1.90
CA GLN A 143 0.54 12.50 2.15
C GLN A 143 0.46 12.97 3.61
N THR A 144 -0.71 12.93 4.23
CA THR A 144 -0.85 13.25 5.66
C THR A 144 -0.09 12.26 6.55
N ALA A 145 -0.16 10.96 6.25
CA ALA A 145 0.62 9.95 6.97
C ALA A 145 2.14 10.07 6.72
N ASN A 146 2.57 10.43 5.51
CA ASN A 146 3.97 10.77 5.22
C ASN A 146 4.45 11.98 6.03
N MET A 147 3.63 13.02 6.18
CA MET A 147 3.96 14.17 7.03
C MET A 147 4.05 13.78 8.52
N VAL A 148 3.13 12.97 9.02
CA VAL A 148 3.18 12.40 10.38
C VAL A 148 4.47 11.61 10.58
N TYR A 149 4.83 10.72 9.65
CA TYR A 149 6.09 10.00 9.67
C TYR A 149 7.31 10.94 9.74
N LEU A 150 7.41 11.91 8.84
CA LEU A 150 8.56 12.84 8.76
C LEU A 150 8.70 13.69 10.02
N ILE A 151 7.59 14.21 10.56
CA ILE A 151 7.58 15.04 11.77
C ILE A 151 8.03 14.20 12.97
N PHE A 152 7.39 13.05 13.24
CA PHE A 152 7.72 12.26 14.42
C PHE A 152 9.06 11.53 14.32
N ASN A 153 9.51 11.13 13.12
CA ASN A 153 10.84 10.56 12.94
C ASN A 153 11.94 11.60 13.16
N THR A 154 11.73 12.86 12.75
CA THR A 154 12.63 13.98 13.07
C THR A 154 12.63 14.27 14.58
N LEU A 155 11.45 14.30 15.23
CA LEU A 155 11.33 14.52 16.67
C LEU A 155 11.99 13.40 17.51
N CYS A 156 12.10 12.17 17.00
CA CYS A 156 12.89 11.12 17.66
C CYS A 156 14.35 11.56 17.91
N GLY A 157 14.97 12.22 16.93
CA GLY A 157 16.36 12.72 17.03
C GLY A 157 16.54 13.96 17.92
N ILE A 158 15.45 14.57 18.39
CA ILE A 158 15.44 15.76 19.26
C ILE A 158 14.90 15.39 20.67
N SER A 159 14.50 14.12 20.87
CA SER A 159 13.91 13.65 22.11
C SER A 159 14.89 13.66 23.29
N ARG A 160 14.39 13.98 24.49
CA ARG A 160 15.19 14.16 25.72
C ARG A 160 14.77 13.22 26.87
N SER A 161 13.90 12.25 26.58
CA SER A 161 13.38 11.29 27.56
C SER A 161 13.02 9.97 26.86
N LYS A 162 13.16 8.83 27.56
CA LYS A 162 12.77 7.52 27.04
C LYS A 162 11.29 7.42 26.69
N GLN A 163 10.42 8.13 27.41
CA GLN A 163 8.99 8.22 27.10
C GLN A 163 8.74 8.99 25.79
N GLN A 164 9.51 10.05 25.52
CA GLN A 164 9.41 10.81 24.28
C GLN A 164 9.86 9.98 23.07
N ILE A 165 11.03 9.32 23.12
CA ILE A 165 11.49 8.52 21.98
C ILE A 165 10.54 7.34 21.69
N LEU A 166 9.97 6.70 22.72
CA LEU A 166 8.95 5.66 22.54
C LEU A 166 7.67 6.19 21.88
N ALA A 167 7.13 7.32 22.34
CA ALA A 167 5.93 7.93 21.76
C ALA A 167 6.17 8.37 20.31
N PHE A 168 7.30 9.00 20.01
CA PHE A 168 7.65 9.43 18.65
C PHE A 168 7.98 8.25 17.73
N ARG A 169 8.58 7.16 18.22
CA ARG A 169 8.75 5.89 17.47
C ARG A 169 7.39 5.24 17.13
N PHE A 170 6.43 5.24 18.06
CA PHE A 170 5.08 4.73 17.80
C PHE A 170 4.36 5.58 16.73
N LEU A 171 4.35 6.91 16.89
CA LEU A 171 3.65 7.81 15.96
C LEU A 171 4.30 7.84 14.57
N SER A 172 5.63 7.76 14.48
CA SER A 172 6.31 7.58 13.19
C SER A 172 6.06 6.21 12.57
N GLY A 173 6.02 5.12 13.37
CA GLY A 173 5.69 3.78 12.88
C GLY A 173 4.28 3.68 12.26
N LEU A 174 3.28 4.35 12.87
CA LEU A 174 1.94 4.48 12.31
C LEU A 174 1.99 5.14 10.92
N GLY A 175 2.55 6.35 10.83
CA GLY A 175 2.63 7.10 9.56
C GLY A 175 3.44 6.38 8.47
N GLY A 176 4.56 5.75 8.86
CA GLY A 176 5.48 5.06 7.95
C GLY A 176 4.88 3.81 7.27
N SER A 177 3.79 3.27 7.80
CA SER A 177 3.06 2.14 7.20
C SER A 177 2.18 2.52 6.00
N ALA A 178 1.87 3.82 5.80
CA ALA A 178 0.96 4.25 4.75
C ALA A 178 1.42 3.92 3.31
N PRO A 179 2.68 4.14 2.90
CA PRO A 179 3.14 3.76 1.56
C PRO A 179 2.95 2.26 1.29
N GLN A 180 3.30 1.41 2.27
CA GLN A 180 3.20 -0.04 2.12
C GLN A 180 1.77 -0.59 2.23
N THR A 181 0.86 0.16 2.86
CA THR A 181 -0.58 -0.11 2.85
C THR A 181 -1.23 0.30 1.53
N LEU A 182 -0.94 1.51 1.03
CA LEU A 182 -1.75 2.16 0.00
C LEU A 182 -1.26 1.96 -1.44
N ASN A 183 -0.01 1.52 -1.65
CA ASN A 183 0.53 1.25 -2.99
C ASN A 183 -0.34 0.31 -3.82
N GLY A 184 -0.92 -0.74 -3.22
CA GLY A 184 -1.72 -1.73 -3.95
C GLY A 184 -2.95 -1.12 -4.61
N GLY A 185 -3.57 -0.14 -3.95
CA GLY A 185 -4.62 0.72 -4.50
C GLY A 185 -4.07 1.69 -5.53
N MET A 186 -3.13 2.57 -5.14
CA MET A 186 -2.63 3.64 -6.02
C MET A 186 -2.00 3.16 -7.34
N LEU A 187 -1.37 1.98 -7.35
CA LEU A 187 -0.88 1.35 -8.58
C LEU A 187 -2.01 0.71 -9.42
N SER A 188 -3.15 0.34 -8.83
CA SER A 188 -4.37 -0.01 -9.59
C SER A 188 -4.92 1.22 -10.31
N ASP A 189 -5.05 2.32 -9.55
CA ASP A 189 -5.69 3.55 -10.01
C ASP A 189 -4.93 4.14 -11.23
N CYS A 190 -3.58 3.99 -11.26
CA CYS A 190 -2.73 4.49 -12.35
C CYS A 190 -2.48 3.48 -13.50
N TRP A 191 -2.42 2.17 -13.24
CA TRP A 191 -1.96 1.17 -14.22
C TRP A 191 -3.06 0.20 -14.66
N ARG A 192 -3.23 0.07 -15.98
CA ARG A 192 -4.09 -0.96 -16.60
C ARG A 192 -3.61 -2.34 -16.18
N ALA A 193 -4.54 -3.30 -16.04
CA ALA A 193 -4.28 -4.61 -15.42
C ALA A 193 -3.06 -5.35 -16.00
N GLU A 194 -2.87 -5.28 -17.33
CA GLU A 194 -1.74 -5.85 -18.07
C GLU A 194 -0.37 -5.31 -17.62
N GLU A 195 -0.25 -4.00 -17.35
CA GLU A 195 1.01 -3.36 -16.94
C GLU A 195 1.20 -3.34 -15.43
N ARG A 196 0.10 -3.36 -14.65
CA ARG A 196 0.09 -3.22 -13.19
C ARG A 196 1.04 -4.19 -12.48
N GLY A 197 1.10 -5.45 -12.93
CA GLY A 197 2.00 -6.46 -12.36
C GLY A 197 3.48 -6.07 -12.45
N LYS A 198 3.92 -5.50 -13.58
CA LYS A 198 5.30 -5.01 -13.77
C LYS A 198 5.60 -3.79 -12.90
N ALA A 199 4.64 -2.88 -12.75
CA ALA A 199 4.80 -1.71 -11.90
C ALA A 199 4.88 -2.07 -10.41
N ILE A 200 4.05 -3.02 -9.94
CA ILE A 200 4.13 -3.57 -8.57
C ILE A 200 5.45 -4.31 -8.34
N ALA A 201 5.90 -5.13 -9.30
CA ALA A 201 7.19 -5.83 -9.17
C ALA A 201 8.38 -4.86 -9.01
N ILE A 202 8.42 -3.78 -9.80
CA ILE A 202 9.47 -2.75 -9.71
C ILE A 202 9.37 -1.95 -8.40
N TYR A 203 8.15 -1.59 -7.98
CA TYR A 203 7.92 -0.94 -6.67
C TYR A 203 8.44 -1.80 -5.50
N SER A 204 8.18 -3.11 -5.52
CA SER A 204 8.50 -4.03 -4.41
C SER A 204 9.99 -4.11 -4.05
N PHE A 205 10.91 -3.83 -4.98
CA PHE A 205 12.35 -3.79 -4.66
C PHE A 205 12.71 -2.68 -3.65
N ALA A 206 11.99 -1.56 -3.66
CA ALA A 206 12.30 -0.41 -2.82
C ALA A 206 12.25 -0.72 -1.30
N PRO A 207 11.15 -1.25 -0.72
CA PRO A 207 11.12 -1.63 0.70
C PRO A 207 12.08 -2.79 1.05
N PHE A 208 12.49 -3.65 0.10
CA PHE A 208 13.50 -4.69 0.36
C PHE A 208 14.94 -4.16 0.43
N ILE A 209 15.28 -3.13 -0.35
CA ILE A 209 16.64 -2.55 -0.35
C ILE A 209 16.89 -1.71 0.93
N GLY A 210 15.85 -1.08 1.49
CA GLY A 210 15.94 -0.27 2.71
C GLY A 210 16.65 -0.98 3.88
N PRO A 211 16.17 -2.16 4.33
CA PRO A 211 16.79 -2.94 5.40
C PRO A 211 18.23 -3.40 5.14
N VAL A 212 18.66 -3.51 3.88
CA VAL A 212 20.04 -3.89 3.53
C VAL A 212 20.97 -2.68 3.60
N VAL A 213 20.53 -1.53 3.07
CA VAL A 213 21.36 -0.31 3.00
C VAL A 213 21.40 0.43 4.34
N GLY A 214 20.33 0.41 5.12
CA GLY A 214 20.19 1.17 6.38
C GLY A 214 21.31 0.92 7.39
N PRO A 215 21.57 -0.33 7.80
CA PRO A 215 22.63 -0.63 8.77
C PRO A 215 24.04 -0.29 8.24
N ILE A 216 24.28 -0.45 6.94
CA ILE A 216 25.57 -0.14 6.29
C ILE A 216 25.81 1.39 6.33
N ALA A 217 24.82 2.18 5.90
CA ALA A 217 24.89 3.63 5.92
C ALA A 217 25.03 4.19 7.34
N ALA A 218 24.26 3.67 8.30
CA ALA A 218 24.35 4.08 9.69
C ALA A 218 25.68 3.70 10.35
N GLY A 219 26.24 2.53 10.04
CA GLY A 219 27.58 2.12 10.51
C GLY A 219 28.69 3.04 9.99
N TYR A 220 28.64 3.40 8.70
CA TYR A 220 29.58 4.34 8.09
C TYR A 220 29.49 5.75 8.69
N ILE A 221 28.26 6.26 8.89
CA ILE A 221 28.02 7.55 9.55
C ILE A 221 28.55 7.52 10.99
N ALA A 222 28.23 6.46 11.76
CA ALA A 222 28.69 6.33 13.13
C ALA A 222 30.22 6.35 13.25
N GLN A 223 30.95 5.62 12.39
CA GLN A 223 32.42 5.63 12.37
C GLN A 223 32.97 7.04 12.13
N HIS A 224 32.50 7.73 11.09
CA HIS A 224 33.02 9.06 10.76
C HIS A 224 32.61 10.16 11.74
N THR A 225 31.40 10.12 12.30
CA THR A 225 30.95 11.11 13.28
C THR A 225 31.61 10.92 14.66
N PHE A 226 31.78 9.69 15.15
CA PHE A 226 32.51 9.45 16.40
C PHE A 226 33.99 9.82 16.27
N MET A 227 34.67 9.41 15.18
CA MET A 227 36.07 9.79 14.97
C MET A 227 36.26 11.31 14.89
N ALA A 228 35.33 12.06 14.29
CA ALA A 228 35.41 13.52 14.26
C ALA A 228 35.20 14.18 15.64
N LEU A 229 34.28 13.64 16.45
CA LEU A 229 34.01 14.14 17.81
C LEU A 229 35.14 13.79 18.80
N ASP A 230 35.67 12.56 18.74
CA ASP A 230 36.82 12.16 19.56
C ASP A 230 38.08 12.97 19.17
N PHE A 231 38.29 13.26 17.88
CA PHE A 231 39.44 14.05 17.42
C PHE A 231 39.36 15.53 17.82
N LEU A 232 38.14 16.10 17.88
CA LEU A 232 37.92 17.44 18.46
C LEU A 232 38.10 17.44 19.98
N GLY A 233 37.52 16.45 20.68
CA GLY A 233 37.70 16.29 22.13
C GLY A 233 39.14 15.99 22.57
N TYR A 234 39.98 15.51 21.66
CA TYR A 234 41.43 15.34 21.87
C TYR A 234 42.25 16.62 21.62
N ILE A 235 41.65 17.65 21.02
CA ILE A 235 42.28 18.96 20.73
C ILE A 235 41.95 20.02 21.79
N ASP A 236 40.89 19.84 22.57
CA ASP A 236 40.50 20.71 23.70
C ASP A 236 41.15 20.28 25.05
N ILE A 237 42.38 19.74 25.03
CA ILE A 237 43.20 19.34 26.21
C ILE A 237 44.60 19.96 26.15
#